data_AF-A0A8L0DRH4-F1
#
_entry.id   AF-A0A8L0DRH4-F1
#
_cell.length_a   1.000
_cell.length_b   1.000
_cell.length_c   1.000
_cell.angle_alpha   90.00
_cell.angle_beta   90.00
_cell.angle_gamma   90.00
#
_symmetry.space_group_name_H-M   'P 1'
#
loop_
_entity.id
_entity.type
_entity.pdbx_description
1 polymer ?
#
loop_
_entity_poly.entity_id
_entity_poly.type
_entity_poly.pdbx_seq_one_letter_code
_entity_poly.pdbx_strand_id
1 'polypeptide(L)'
;MSRSDEVNKMTENVYKGILDQFNPSLKNFVTMGKHYEKALTGVTVAAKGYFDGLVKLGELASDSQGSKELGDTLFQMAEVHRQIQVQLEDVLKLFHSELLSQLEQKLELDIKYLTPLSLQCIIKVTYLLLLCLCSNQIYLYSPSYIS
;
A
#
# COMPACT_ATOMS: atom_id res chain seq x y z
N MET A 1 32.07 -8.66 -21.31
CA MET A 1 31.67 -8.47 -19.90
C MET A 1 31.76 -9.82 -19.22
N SER A 2 32.26 -9.92 -17.99
CA SER A 2 32.23 -11.22 -17.30
C SER A 2 30.80 -11.50 -16.85
N ARG A 3 30.41 -12.77 -16.76
CA ARG A 3 29.10 -13.19 -16.23
C ARG A 3 28.81 -12.59 -14.84
N SER A 4 29.87 -12.33 -14.05
CA SER A 4 29.76 -11.67 -12.75
C SER A 4 29.30 -10.22 -12.85
N ASP A 5 29.73 -9.49 -13.87
CA ASP A 5 29.36 -8.08 -14.07
C ASP A 5 27.89 -7.94 -14.50
N GLU A 6 27.40 -8.89 -15.31
CA GLU A 6 25.99 -8.95 -15.71
C GLU A 6 25.08 -9.23 -14.52
N VAL A 7 25.42 -10.20 -13.67
CA VAL A 7 24.65 -10.52 -12.45
C VAL A 7 24.64 -9.34 -11.47
N ASN A 8 25.77 -8.66 -11.31
CA ASN A 8 25.85 -7.44 -10.49
C ASN A 8 24.93 -6.34 -11.03
N LYS A 9 24.99 -6.08 -12.34
CA LYS A 9 24.13 -5.07 -12.99
C LYS A 9 22.65 -5.42 -12.90
N MET A 10 22.28 -6.69 -13.06
CA MET A 10 20.90 -7.14 -12.89
C MET A 10 20.41 -6.92 -11.46
N THR A 11 21.24 -7.25 -10.47
CA THR A 11 20.92 -7.07 -9.05
C THR A 11 20.73 -5.58 -8.71
N GLU A 12 21.61 -4.71 -9.19
CA GLU A 12 21.48 -3.26 -9.01
C GLU A 12 20.20 -2.71 -9.65
N ASN A 13 19.88 -3.17 -10.87
CA ASN A 13 18.67 -2.74 -11.58
C ASN A 13 17.39 -3.15 -10.83
N VAL A 14 17.36 -4.31 -10.17
CA VAL A 14 16.21 -4.73 -9.35
C VAL A 14 16.02 -3.78 -8.17
N TYR A 15 17.10 -3.47 -7.42
CA TYR A 15 17.00 -2.55 -6.29
C TYR A 15 16.61 -1.13 -6.72
N LYS A 16 17.17 -0.62 -7.83
CA LYS A 16 16.76 0.66 -8.41
C LYS A 16 15.29 0.64 -8.84
N GLY A 17 14.84 -0.44 -9.50
CA GLY A 17 13.44 -0.59 -9.88
C GLY A 17 12.49 -0.53 -8.68
N ILE A 18 12.86 -1.16 -7.57
CA ILE A 18 12.05 -1.12 -6.34
C ILE A 18 12.02 0.31 -5.75
N LEU A 19 13.18 0.93 -5.59
CA LEU A 19 13.30 2.24 -4.93
C LEU A 19 12.73 3.38 -5.77
N ASP A 20 13.00 3.39 -7.08
CA ASP A 20 12.72 4.53 -7.95
C ASP A 20 11.36 4.42 -8.64
N GLN A 21 10.78 3.22 -8.75
CA GLN A 21 9.50 3.00 -9.44
C GLN A 21 8.45 2.39 -8.51
N PHE A 22 8.71 1.20 -7.95
CA PHE A 22 7.70 0.48 -7.18
C PHE A 22 7.25 1.24 -5.92
N ASN A 23 8.21 1.68 -5.09
CA ASN A 23 7.91 2.39 -3.84
C ASN A 23 7.15 3.72 -4.06
N PRO A 24 7.55 4.59 -5.01
CA PRO A 24 6.76 5.77 -5.37
C PRO A 24 5.36 5.43 -5.89
N SER A 25 5.21 4.42 -6.74
CA SER A 25 3.90 3.97 -7.22
C SER A 25 3.02 3.43 -6.08
N LEU A 26 3.60 2.66 -5.15
CA LEU A 26 2.90 2.15 -3.98
C LEU A 26 2.47 3.28 -3.04
N LYS A 27 3.32 4.29 -2.83
CA LYS A 27 2.96 5.51 -2.07
C LYS A 27 1.75 6.22 -2.66
N ASN A 28 1.74 6.37 -3.99
CA ASN A 28 0.60 6.97 -4.70
C ASN A 28 -0.66 6.10 -4.55
N PHE A 29 -0.53 4.78 -4.68
CA PHE A 29 -1.62 3.84 -4.48
C PHE A 29 -2.23 3.95 -3.07
N VAL A 30 -1.42 3.95 -2.01
CA VAL A 30 -1.87 4.15 -0.62
C VAL A 30 -2.58 5.49 -0.47
N THR A 31 -2.05 6.56 -1.08
CA THR A 31 -2.68 7.89 -1.06
C THR A 31 -4.07 7.87 -1.71
N MET A 32 -4.21 7.22 -2.87
CA MET A 32 -5.51 7.07 -3.53
C MET A 32 -6.45 6.19 -2.71
N GLY A 33 -5.94 5.14 -2.08
CA GLY A 33 -6.69 4.30 -1.15
C GLY A 33 -7.27 5.10 0.03
N LYS A 34 -6.48 5.98 0.65
CA LYS A 34 -6.96 6.89 1.72
C LYS A 34 -8.02 7.86 1.24
N HIS A 35 -7.90 8.38 0.01
CA HIS A 35 -8.95 9.22 -0.58
C HIS A 35 -10.25 8.42 -0.83
N TYR A 36 -10.13 7.19 -1.31
CA TYR A 36 -11.26 6.29 -1.53
C TYR A 36 -11.97 5.95 -0.22
N GLU A 37 -11.22 5.58 0.82
CA GLU A 37 -11.73 5.35 2.17
C GLU A 37 -12.51 6.58 2.68
N LYS A 38 -11.92 7.78 2.56
CA LYS A 38 -12.57 9.03 2.97
C LYS A 38 -13.88 9.29 2.22
N ALA A 39 -13.92 9.02 0.91
CA ALA A 39 -15.13 9.18 0.12
C ALA A 39 -16.24 8.23 0.57
N LEU A 40 -15.91 6.96 0.82
CA LEU A 40 -16.86 5.95 1.31
C LEU A 40 -17.35 6.22 2.74
N THR A 41 -16.50 6.76 3.61
CA THR A 41 -16.92 7.26 4.93
C THR A 41 -17.89 8.43 4.78
N GLY A 42 -17.69 9.32 3.81
CA GLY A 42 -18.63 10.40 3.49
C GLY A 42 -20.00 9.87 3.05
N VAL A 43 -20.02 8.85 2.18
CA VAL A 43 -21.25 8.16 1.75
C VAL A 43 -21.97 7.54 2.94
N THR A 44 -21.25 6.88 3.84
CA THR A 44 -21.79 6.27 5.06
C THR A 44 -22.52 7.29 5.95
N VAL A 45 -21.93 8.47 6.15
CA VAL A 45 -22.56 9.54 6.94
C VAL A 45 -23.82 10.06 6.27
N ALA A 46 -23.79 10.28 4.94
CA ALA A 46 -24.94 10.74 4.19
C ALA A 46 -26.08 9.69 4.19
N ALA A 47 -25.74 8.42 4.01
CA ALA A 47 -26.67 7.30 4.03
C ALA A 47 -27.39 7.20 5.38
N LYS A 48 -26.66 7.33 6.49
CA LYS A 48 -27.25 7.39 7.83
C LYS A 48 -28.33 8.47 7.95
N GLY A 49 -28.03 9.70 7.51
CA GLY A 49 -29.01 10.80 7.53
C GLY A 49 -30.25 10.52 6.67
N TYR A 50 -30.06 9.86 5.52
CA TYR A 50 -31.17 9.44 4.67
C TYR A 50 -32.04 8.37 5.35
N PHE A 51 -31.44 7.36 5.99
CA PHE A 51 -32.19 6.30 6.69
C PHE A 51 -32.88 6.82 7.95
N ASP A 52 -32.26 7.72 8.70
CA ASP A 52 -32.89 8.39 9.86
C ASP A 52 -34.15 9.16 9.41
N GLY A 53 -34.07 9.84 8.26
CA GLY A 53 -35.23 10.51 7.65
C GLY A 53 -36.32 9.52 7.21
N LEU A 54 -35.92 8.36 6.67
CA LEU A 54 -36.83 7.30 6.23
C LEU A 54 -37.59 6.68 7.42
N VAL A 55 -36.89 6.43 8.53
CA VAL A 55 -37.50 5.95 9.79
C VAL A 55 -38.53 6.96 10.29
N LYS A 56 -38.20 8.25 10.32
CA LYS A 56 -39.13 9.30 10.76
C LYS A 56 -40.38 9.38 9.89
N LEU A 57 -40.26 9.16 8.57
CA LEU A 57 -41.41 9.05 7.69
C LEU A 57 -42.24 7.80 7.98
N GLY A 58 -41.58 6.67 8.28
CA GLY A 58 -42.21 5.43 8.72
C GLY A 58 -43.04 5.61 10.00
N GLU A 59 -42.53 6.37 10.97
CA GLU A 59 -43.23 6.72 12.22
C GLU A 59 -44.52 7.50 11.92
N LEU A 60 -44.44 8.57 11.13
CA LEU A 60 -45.61 9.38 10.75
C LEU A 60 -46.67 8.58 9.97
N ALA A 61 -46.26 7.69 9.08
CA ALA A 61 -47.16 6.84 8.31
C ALA A 61 -47.84 5.79 9.22
N SER A 62 -47.08 5.20 10.15
CA SER A 62 -47.57 4.20 11.11
C SER A 62 -48.61 4.76 12.08
N ASP A 63 -48.47 6.04 12.46
CA ASP A 63 -49.41 6.74 13.34
C ASP A 63 -50.70 7.20 12.62
N SER A 64 -50.73 7.12 11.29
CA SER A 64 -51.88 7.53 10.48
C SER A 64 -52.99 6.46 10.41
N GLN A 65 -54.24 6.90 10.26
CA GLN A 65 -55.40 5.97 10.13
C GLN A 65 -55.54 5.30 8.75
N GLY A 66 -54.64 5.55 7.80
CA GLY A 66 -54.77 5.04 6.42
C GLY A 66 -53.49 4.59 5.74
N SER A 67 -52.32 4.74 6.38
CA SER A 67 -51.03 4.38 5.77
C SER A 67 -50.11 3.55 6.68
N LYS A 68 -50.70 2.80 7.60
CA LYS A 68 -49.94 1.99 8.56
C LYS A 68 -49.03 0.95 7.88
N GLU A 69 -49.54 0.24 6.87
CA GLU A 69 -48.76 -0.75 6.09
C GLU A 69 -47.60 -0.09 5.31
N LEU A 70 -47.77 1.16 4.92
CA LEU A 70 -46.68 1.94 4.30
C LEU A 70 -45.59 2.24 5.33
N GLY A 71 -45.97 2.56 6.58
CA GLY A 71 -45.04 2.70 7.69
C GLY A 71 -44.18 1.46 7.91
N ASP A 72 -44.81 0.28 7.96
CA ASP A 72 -44.10 -1.01 8.07
C ASP A 72 -43.12 -1.23 6.91
N THR A 73 -43.53 -0.88 5.69
CA THR A 73 -42.66 -0.97 4.50
C THR A 73 -41.45 -0.05 4.60
N LEU A 74 -41.62 1.19 5.07
CA LEU A 74 -40.53 2.16 5.25
C LEU A 74 -39.55 1.71 6.33
N PHE A 75 -40.03 1.10 7.41
CA PHE A 75 -39.17 0.51 8.43
C PHE A 75 -38.36 -0.68 7.91
N GLN A 76 -38.97 -1.56 7.11
CA GLN A 76 -38.25 -2.66 6.47
C GLN A 76 -37.15 -2.14 5.54
N MET A 77 -37.45 -1.11 4.73
CA MET A 77 -36.45 -0.47 3.87
C MET A 77 -35.29 0.11 4.70
N ALA A 78 -35.59 0.85 5.77
CA ALA A 78 -34.56 1.42 6.64
C ALA A 78 -33.69 0.34 7.30
N GLU A 79 -34.27 -0.78 7.74
CA GLU A 79 -33.52 -1.86 8.38
C GLU A 79 -32.62 -2.61 7.39
N VAL A 80 -33.11 -2.94 6.19
CA VAL A 80 -32.28 -3.55 5.12
C VAL A 80 -31.07 -2.65 4.82
N HIS A 81 -31.32 -1.36 4.70
CA HIS A 81 -30.26 -0.40 4.44
C HIS A 81 -29.27 -0.25 5.61
N ARG A 82 -29.75 -0.31 6.87
CA ARG A 82 -28.89 -0.31 8.06
C ARG A 82 -27.97 -1.53 8.07
N GLN A 83 -28.45 -2.70 7.67
CA GLN A 83 -27.64 -3.92 7.59
C GLN A 83 -26.55 -3.81 6.51
N ILE A 84 -26.90 -3.28 5.32
CA ILE A 84 -25.93 -3.00 4.25
C ILE A 84 -24.87 -2.00 4.75
N GLN A 85 -25.28 -0.97 5.47
CA GLN A 85 -24.39 0.05 6.01
C GLN A 85 -23.38 -0.53 7.01
N VAL A 86 -23.82 -1.42 7.90
CA VAL A 86 -22.93 -2.12 8.84
C VAL A 86 -21.91 -2.98 8.08
N GLN A 87 -22.34 -3.73 7.07
CA GLN A 87 -21.42 -4.53 6.26
C GLN A 87 -20.37 -3.67 5.54
N LEU A 88 -20.79 -2.53 4.98
CA LEU A 88 -19.88 -1.59 4.33
C LEU A 88 -18.85 -1.02 5.33
N GLU A 89 -19.28 -0.65 6.53
CA GLU A 89 -18.38 -0.14 7.58
C GLU A 89 -17.34 -1.18 8.00
N ASP A 90 -17.73 -2.46 8.10
CA ASP A 90 -16.79 -3.53 8.45
C ASP A 90 -15.79 -3.79 7.33
N VAL A 91 -16.22 -3.76 6.06
CA VAL A 91 -15.30 -3.84 4.90
C VAL A 91 -14.33 -2.64 4.88
N LEU A 92 -14.81 -1.44 5.20
CA LEU A 92 -13.97 -0.25 5.28
C LEU A 92 -12.90 -0.37 6.37
N LYS A 93 -13.25 -0.91 7.54
CA LYS A 93 -12.27 -1.19 8.61
C LYS A 93 -11.19 -2.13 8.13
N LEU A 94 -11.56 -3.23 7.46
CA LEU A 94 -10.59 -4.20 6.92
C LEU A 94 -9.71 -3.59 5.82
N PHE A 95 -10.31 -2.80 4.92
CA PHE A 95 -9.57 -2.09 3.88
C PHE A 95 -8.51 -1.15 4.50
N HIS A 96 -8.85 -0.45 5.57
CA HIS A 96 -7.91 0.39 6.29
C HIS A 96 -6.82 -0.43 7.01
N SER A 97 -7.20 -1.36 7.87
CA SER A 97 -6.28 -2.05 8.79
C SER A 97 -5.44 -3.13 8.13
N GLU A 98 -6.02 -3.90 7.22
CA GLU A 98 -5.36 -5.07 6.61
C GLU A 98 -4.67 -4.74 5.29
N LEU A 99 -5.12 -3.70 4.58
CA LEU A 99 -4.55 -3.31 3.29
C LEU A 99 -3.75 -2.01 3.41
N LEU A 100 -4.39 -0.87 3.72
CA LEU A 100 -3.71 0.43 3.68
C LEU A 100 -2.59 0.52 4.72
N SER A 101 -2.87 0.16 5.97
CA SER A 101 -1.89 0.20 7.06
C SER A 101 -0.72 -0.75 6.82
N GLN A 102 -0.98 -1.97 6.35
CA GLN A 102 0.06 -2.96 6.04
C GLN A 102 0.97 -2.51 4.90
N LEU A 103 0.40 -1.93 3.83
CA LEU A 103 1.18 -1.41 2.70
C LEU A 103 2.02 -0.19 3.11
N GLU A 104 1.46 0.71 3.91
CA GLU A 104 2.18 1.88 4.43
C GLU A 104 3.35 1.45 5.33
N GLN A 105 3.12 0.53 6.26
CA GLN A 105 4.18 0.00 7.12
C GLN A 105 5.29 -0.69 6.31
N LYS A 106 4.95 -1.52 5.32
CA LYS A 106 5.96 -2.15 4.45
C LYS A 106 6.75 -1.13 3.65
N LEU A 107 6.08 -0.12 3.11
CA LEU A 107 6.74 0.98 2.39
C LEU A 107 7.74 1.74 3.29
N GLU A 108 7.36 2.02 4.54
CA GLU A 108 8.27 2.67 5.50
C GLU A 108 9.50 1.81 5.81
N LEU A 109 9.31 0.50 6.01
CA LEU A 109 10.41 -0.43 6.22
C LEU A 109 11.32 -0.51 4.99
N ASP A 110 10.76 -0.56 3.78
CA ASP A 110 11.52 -0.60 2.54
C ASP A 110 12.35 0.67 2.35
N ILE A 111 11.79 1.86 2.60
CA ILE A 111 12.54 3.12 2.56
C ILE A 111 13.66 3.11 3.60
N LYS A 112 13.40 2.60 4.81
CA LYS A 112 14.38 2.55 5.91
C LYS A 112 15.53 1.58 5.65
N TYR A 113 15.26 0.41 5.07
CA TYR A 113 16.24 -0.67 4.97
C TYR A 113 16.79 -0.89 3.56
N LEU A 114 16.00 -0.70 2.49
CA LEU A 114 16.50 -0.91 1.12
C LEU A 114 17.35 0.25 0.61
N THR A 115 17.06 1.49 1.03
CA THR A 115 17.86 2.66 0.63
C THR A 115 19.32 2.57 1.13
N PRO A 116 19.59 2.15 2.38
CA PRO A 116 20.97 1.91 2.83
C PRO A 116 21.59 0.64 2.24
N LEU A 117 20.80 -0.42 2.03
CA LEU A 117 21.28 -1.69 1.48
C LEU A 117 21.72 -1.56 0.03
N SER A 118 21.05 -0.75 -0.79
CA SER A 118 21.50 -0.48 -2.16
C SER A 118 22.86 0.21 -2.18
N LEU A 119 23.10 1.20 -1.30
CA LEU A 119 24.43 1.79 -1.10
C LEU A 119 25.46 0.77 -0.61
N GLN A 120 25.12 -0.07 0.37
CA GLN A 120 26.05 -1.07 0.90
C GLN A 120 26.38 -2.17 -0.11
N CYS A 121 25.43 -2.58 -0.95
CA CYS A 121 25.65 -3.55 -2.01
C CYS A 121 26.60 -2.97 -3.06
N ILE A 122 26.38 -1.72 -3.47
CA ILE A 122 27.28 -0.98 -4.37
C ILE A 122 28.68 -0.86 -3.74
N ILE A 123 28.78 -0.47 -2.47
CA ILE A 123 30.07 -0.36 -1.76
C ILE A 123 30.77 -1.73 -1.66
N LYS A 124 30.07 -2.79 -1.28
CA LYS A 124 30.65 -4.14 -1.16
C LYS A 124 31.10 -4.70 -2.50
N VAL A 125 30.32 -4.51 -3.56
CA VAL A 125 30.68 -4.92 -4.93
C VAL A 125 31.88 -4.12 -5.41
N THR A 126 31.90 -2.81 -5.19
CA THR A 126 33.04 -1.93 -5.54
C THR A 126 34.30 -2.33 -4.76
N TYR A 127 34.18 -2.62 -3.47
CA TYR A 127 35.30 -3.00 -2.60
C TYR A 127 35.85 -4.39 -2.96
N LEU A 128 34.98 -5.36 -3.28
CA LEU A 128 35.42 -6.67 -3.79
C LEU A 128 36.13 -6.55 -5.14
N LEU A 129 35.62 -5.72 -6.05
CA LEU A 129 36.26 -5.43 -7.34
C LEU A 129 37.62 -4.76 -7.16
N LEU A 130 37.73 -3.76 -6.27
CA LEU A 130 39.00 -3.12 -5.89
C LEU A 130 39.99 -4.13 -5.31
N LEU A 131 39.55 -4.99 -4.39
CA LEU A 131 40.40 -6.06 -3.84
C LEU A 131 40.85 -7.06 -4.92
N CYS A 132 39.98 -7.40 -5.87
CA CYS A 132 40.29 -8.32 -6.95
C CYS A 132 41.25 -7.70 -8.00
N LEU A 133 41.12 -6.38 -8.27
CA LEU A 133 42.03 -5.61 -9.11
C LEU A 133 43.39 -5.41 -8.44
N CYS A 134 43.43 -5.07 -7.14
CA CYS A 134 44.67 -5.00 -6.37
C CYS A 134 45.37 -6.36 -6.31
N SER A 135 44.62 -7.45 -6.16
CA SER A 135 45.18 -8.80 -6.15
C SER A 135 45.75 -9.19 -7.53
N ASN A 136 45.13 -8.77 -8.64
CA ASN A 136 45.66 -9.03 -9.99
C ASN A 136 46.83 -8.10 -10.39
N GLN A 137 46.93 -6.88 -9.86
CA GLN A 137 48.10 -6.03 -10.08
C GLN A 137 49.33 -6.47 -9.28
N ILE A 138 49.15 -7.11 -8.12
CA ILE A 138 50.27 -7.66 -7.34
C ILE A 138 50.99 -8.80 -8.11
N TYR A 139 50.29 -9.56 -8.96
CA TYR A 139 50.92 -10.60 -9.80
C TYR A 139 51.61 -10.07 -11.07
N LEU A 140 51.46 -8.78 -11.41
CA LEU A 140 52.10 -8.15 -12.58
C LEU A 140 53.26 -7.21 -12.22
N TYR A 141 53.57 -7.04 -10.93
CA TYR A 141 54.73 -6.29 -10.46
C TYR A 141 55.53 -7.12 -9.45
N SER A 142 56.28 -8.09 -9.96
CA SER A 142 57.47 -8.65 -9.29
C SER A 142 58.60 -8.74 -10.31
N PRO A 143 59.84 -8.40 -9.92
CA PRO A 143 60.82 -7.77 -10.80
C PRO A 143 61.69 -8.80 -11.53
N SER A 144 61.72 -8.72 -12.86
CA SER A 144 62.73 -9.38 -13.69
C SER A 144 64.07 -8.64 -13.58
N TYR A 145 64.80 -8.82 -12.48
CA TYR A 145 66.23 -8.52 -12.39
C TYR A 145 66.91 -9.43 -11.37
N ILE A 146 67.28 -10.65 -11.80
CA ILE A 146 68.53 -11.33 -11.41
C ILE A 146 68.95 -12.19 -12.61
N SER A 147 69.84 -11.67 -13.46
CA SER A 147 71.20 -12.20 -13.71
C SER A 147 71.85 -11.52 -14.90
#